data_AF-A0A9X0FLI8-F1
#
_entry.id   AF-A0A9X0FLI8-F1
#
_cell.length_a   1.000
_cell.length_b   1.000
_cell.length_c   1.000
_cell.angle_alpha   90.00
_cell.angle_beta   90.00
_cell.angle_gamma   90.00
#
_symmetry.space_group_name_H-M   'P 1'
#
loop_
_entity.id
_entity.type
_entity.pdbx_description
1 polymer ?
#
loop_
_entity_poly.entity_id
_entity_poly.type
_entity_poly.pdbx_seq_one_letter_code
_entity_poly.pdbx_strand_id
1 'polypeptide(L)' 'MVTIETADGKQINAETEVLLASRLADHELGTGWDDGISPFDEHTILGEYLDYIAEFSSK' A
#
# COMPACT_ATOMS: atom_id res chain seq x y z
N MET A 1 7.38 11.62 -4.92
CA MET A 1 6.76 10.66 -5.88
C MET A 1 7.52 9.36 -5.77
N VAL A 2 6.82 8.29 -5.40
CA VAL A 2 7.33 6.94 -5.20
C VAL A 2 6.55 6.01 -6.11
N THR A 3 7.22 5.05 -6.74
CA THR A 3 6.62 4.10 -7.69
C THR A 3 7.06 2.69 -7.32
N ILE A 4 6.13 1.74 -7.34
CA ILE A 4 6.43 0.32 -7.21
C ILE A 4 5.90 -0.43 -8.44
N GLU A 5 6.55 -1.53 -8.76
CA GLU A 5 6.02 -2.55 -9.65
C GLU A 5 5.51 -3.71 -8.79
N THR A 6 4.21 -3.99 -8.88
CA THR A 6 3.57 -5.08 -8.16
C THR A 6 3.94 -6.44 -8.76
N ALA A 7 3.65 -7.54 -8.05
CA ALA A 7 3.96 -8.88 -8.52
C ALA A 7 3.29 -9.26 -9.85
N ASP A 8 2.14 -8.66 -10.17
CA ASP A 8 1.43 -8.80 -11.45
C ASP A 8 1.94 -7.85 -12.56
N GLY A 9 3.04 -7.12 -12.30
CA GLY A 9 3.70 -6.23 -13.27
C GLY A 9 3.02 -4.87 -13.43
N LYS A 10 2.06 -4.51 -12.56
CA LYS A 10 1.40 -3.20 -12.59
C LYS A 10 2.28 -2.17 -11.89
N GLN A 11 2.42 -1.01 -12.51
CA GLN A 11 3.07 0.12 -11.85
C GLN A 11 2.04 0.95 -11.08
N ILE A 12 2.28 1.11 -9.78
CA ILE A 12 1.51 1.99 -8.91
C ILE A 12 2.45 3.09 -8.45
N ASN A 13 2.04 4.34 -8.64
CA ASN A 13 2.79 5.51 -8.18
C ASN A 13 1.93 6.34 -7.23
N ALA A 14 2.57 7.12 -6.36
CA ALA A 14 1.91 8.11 -5.52
C ALA A 14 2.88 9.21 -5.09
N GLU A 15 2.35 10.31 -4.56
CA GLU A 15 3.15 11.45 -4.10
C GLU A 15 3.93 11.13 -2.81
N THR A 16 3.32 10.31 -1.93
CA THR A 16 3.84 9.88 -0.63
C THR A 16 3.77 8.36 -0.49
N GLU A 17 4.59 7.79 0.40
CA GLU A 17 4.57 6.35 0.70
C GLU A 17 3.25 5.90 1.34
N VAL A 18 2.63 6.74 2.16
CA VAL A 18 1.31 6.45 2.76
C VAL A 18 0.23 6.34 1.68
N LEU A 19 0.21 7.27 0.72
CA LEU A 19 -0.74 7.21 -0.40
C LEU A 19 -0.44 6.02 -1.32
N LEU A 20 0.83 5.64 -1.45
CA LEU A 20 1.25 4.46 -2.20
C LEU A 20 0.78 3.17 -1.51
N ALA A 21 0.93 3.07 -0.18
CA ALA A 21 0.47 1.95 0.62
C ALA A 21 -1.05 1.77 0.53
N SER A 22 -1.80 2.87 0.63
CA SER A 22 -3.25 2.87 0.42
C SER A 22 -3.65 2.39 -0.98
N ARG A 23 -2.97 2.87 -2.04
CA ARG A 23 -3.22 2.40 -3.42
C ARG A 23 -2.83 0.94 -3.65
N LEU A 24 -1.83 0.45 -2.92
CA LEU A 24 -1.42 -0.95 -2.97
C LEU A 24 -2.45 -1.84 -2.28
N ALA A 25 -2.94 -1.42 -1.11
CA ALA A 25 -4.03 -2.08 -0.41
C ALA A 25 -5.30 -2.14 -1.28
N ASP A 26 -5.67 -1.04 -1.95
CA ASP A 26 -6.78 -1.03 -2.92
C ASP A 26 -6.57 -2.02 -4.07
N HIS A 27 -5.33 -2.19 -4.53
CA HIS A 27 -5.00 -3.10 -5.64
C HIS A 27 -5.07 -4.57 -5.22
N GLU A 28 -4.61 -4.91 -4.02
CA GLU A 28 -4.53 -6.29 -3.55
C GLU A 28 -5.79 -6.78 -2.83
N LEU A 29 -6.39 -5.93 -2.01
CA LEU A 29 -7.56 -6.26 -1.18
C LEU A 29 -8.87 -5.82 -1.84
N GLY A 30 -8.79 -4.95 -2.84
CA GLY A 30 -9.93 -4.32 -3.50
C GLY A 30 -10.27 -2.95 -2.89
N THR A 31 -10.95 -2.13 -3.68
CA THR A 31 -11.42 -0.81 -3.22
C THR A 31 -12.40 -0.96 -2.05
N GLY A 32 -12.22 -0.16 -1.00
CA GLY A 32 -13.05 -0.24 0.21
C GLY A 32 -12.63 -1.36 1.15
N TRP A 33 -11.37 -1.82 1.09
CA TRP A 33 -10.81 -2.80 2.03
C TRP A 33 -10.87 -2.29 3.50
N ASP A 34 -10.94 -0.98 3.67
CA ASP A 34 -11.08 -0.25 4.92
C ASP A 34 -12.54 -0.12 5.41
N ASP A 35 -13.52 -0.54 4.61
CA ASP A 35 -14.93 -0.47 4.99
C ASP A 35 -15.27 -1.46 6.10
N GLY A 36 -15.57 -0.92 7.29
CA GLY A 36 -16.09 -1.70 8.41
C GLY A 36 -15.03 -2.46 9.22
N ILE A 37 -13.74 -2.23 8.97
CA ILE A 37 -12.65 -2.70 9.84
C ILE A 37 -12.38 -1.69 10.97
N SER A 38 -11.71 -2.13 12.04
CA SER A 38 -11.36 -1.21 13.11
C SER A 38 -10.17 -0.32 12.70
N PRO A 39 -10.04 0.89 13.25
CA PRO A 39 -8.89 1.76 12.96
C PRO A 39 -7.52 1.13 13.30
N PHE A 40 -7.48 0.17 14.24
CA PHE A 40 -6.25 -0.55 14.57
C PHE A 40 -5.90 -1.60 13.51
N ASP A 41 -6.90 -2.25 12.94
CA ASP A 41 -6.71 -3.18 11.83
C ASP A 41 -6.28 -2.43 10.58
N GLU A 42 -6.91 -1.29 10.30
CA GLU A 42 -6.52 -0.38 9.19
C GLU A 42 -5.06 0.06 9.33
N HIS A 43 -4.67 0.51 10.53
CA HIS A 43 -3.28 0.88 10.81
C HIS A 43 -2.31 -0.28 10.64
N THR A 44 -2.70 -1.49 11.03
CA THR A 44 -1.86 -2.69 10.91
C THR A 44 -1.62 -3.02 9.43
N ILE A 45 -2.69 -3.06 8.63
CA ILE A 45 -2.63 -3.33 7.19
C ILE A 45 -1.79 -2.28 6.46
N LEU A 46 -2.04 -0.98 6.71
CA LEU A 46 -1.23 0.09 6.11
C LEU A 46 0.24 0.04 6.55
N GLY A 47 0.51 -0.38 7.79
CA GLY A 47 1.86 -0.61 8.29
C GLY A 47 2.60 -1.68 7.50
N GLU A 48 1.97 -2.82 7.25
CA GLU A 48 2.56 -3.92 6.46
C GLU A 48 2.92 -3.45 5.03
N TYR A 49 2.05 -2.66 4.40
CA TYR A 49 2.33 -2.09 3.08
C TYR A 49 3.43 -1.03 3.09
N LEU A 50 3.53 -0.22 4.14
CA LEU A 50 4.62 0.74 4.30
C LEU A 50 5.97 0.04 4.47
N ASP A 51 6.02 -1.03 5.26
CA ASP A 51 7.23 -1.83 5.44
C ASP A 51 7.66 -2.47 4.11
N TYR A 52 6.71 -3.04 3.36
CA TYR A 52 6.96 -3.57 2.02
C TYR A 52 7.54 -2.50 1.07
N ILE A 53 6.97 -1.30 1.04
CA ILE A 53 7.47 -0.18 0.21
C ILE A 53 8.88 0.23 0.63
N ALA A 54 9.19 0.24 1.93
CA ALA A 54 10.50 0.58 2.45
C ALA A 54 11.58 -0.44 2.04
N GLU A 55 11.24 -1.74 1.99
CA GLU A 55 12.13 -2.79 1.49
C GLU A 55 12.47 -2.61 0.00
N PHE A 56 11.50 -2.15 -0.81
CA PHE A 56 11.71 -1.86 -2.24
C PHE A 56 12.50 -0.58 -2.47
N SER A 57 12.31 0.43 -1.64
CA SER A 57 12.99 1.73 -1.78
C SER A 57 14.44 1.72 -1.27
N SER A 58 14.83 0.70 -0.49
CA SER A 58 16.19 0.54 0.04
C SER A 58 17.15 -0.22 -0.90
N LYS A 59 16.74 -0.54 -2.13
CA LYS A 59 17.58 -1.14 -3.18
C LYS A 59 17.94 -0.11 -4.26
#